data_AF-A0A842LHB5-F1
#
_entry.id   AF-A0A842LHB5-F1
#
_cell.length_a   1.000
_cell.length_b   1.000
_cell.length_c   1.000
_cell.angle_alpha   90.00
_cell.angle_beta   90.00
_cell.angle_gamma   90.00
#
_symmetry.space_group_name_H-M   'P 1'
#
loop_
_entity.id
_entity.type
_entity.pdbx_description
1 polymer ?
#
loop_
_entity_poly.entity_id
_entity_poly.type
_entity_poly.pdbx_seq_one_letter_code
_entity_poly.pdbx_strand_id
1 'polypeptide(L)'
;MTKYKGGGLKMPAPPQMTLFGDVFDDRRINVYHDESEIKKKGYLLIGLVYMPQHKLNYVYETLHKVRDKYEYYGEIHFRKLNGKPNHPKSLKEKVAIEWMDKYLDTLHRNVKFSALIVDQKSPSFMRGNFKENFHIYNRFTALAIKAGIKKFYSNYPEITLKIYSDSKDRKTSPTGELLDNFDKYVPFRVWMDSILEKLNRRIAIPKIRFEKDPLVLVNSSEKSPDGELIQLTDLLLGSLKQVIEPSKKPTKLELGKKMFNILYADKDLSPNWKYIKTSVQLWRFPDEDGRPTNDFPVGILKYF
;
A
#
# COMPACT_ATOMS: atom_id res chain seq x y z
N MET A 1 -13.38 -20.86 43.98
CA MET A 1 -12.64 -19.57 43.93
C MET A 1 -11.68 -19.59 42.76
N THR A 2 -12.12 -19.06 41.61
CA THR A 2 -11.36 -19.05 40.36
C THR A 2 -10.51 -17.78 40.32
N LYS A 3 -9.18 -17.91 40.42
CA LYS A 3 -8.24 -16.78 40.35
C LYS A 3 -8.22 -16.22 38.93
N TYR A 4 -8.83 -15.05 38.73
CA TYR A 4 -8.61 -14.22 37.55
C TYR A 4 -7.15 -13.75 37.53
N LYS A 5 -6.33 -14.27 36.61
CA LYS A 5 -5.05 -13.65 36.25
C LYS A 5 -5.37 -12.42 35.40
N GLY A 6 -5.34 -11.25 36.04
CA GLY A 6 -5.40 -9.96 35.33
C GLY A 6 -4.23 -9.85 34.38
N GLY A 7 -4.50 -9.98 33.08
CA GLY A 7 -3.57 -9.55 32.04
C GLY A 7 -3.41 -8.05 32.14
N GLY A 8 -2.34 -7.58 32.76
CA GLY A 8 -2.01 -6.17 32.83
C GLY A 8 -1.93 -5.62 31.41
N LEU A 9 -2.87 -4.72 31.08
CA LEU A 9 -2.76 -3.87 29.91
C LEU A 9 -1.44 -3.10 30.04
N LYS A 10 -0.44 -3.47 29.24
CA LYS A 10 0.76 -2.64 29.10
C LYS A 10 0.29 -1.27 28.65
N MET A 11 0.49 -0.26 29.51
CA MET A 11 0.25 1.12 29.12
C MET A 11 1.08 1.41 27.87
N PRO A 12 0.52 2.11 26.88
CA PRO A 12 1.26 2.48 25.68
C PRO A 12 2.48 3.30 26.09
N ALA A 13 3.61 3.06 25.44
CA ALA A 13 4.77 3.92 25.61
C ALA A 13 4.35 5.37 25.27
N PRO A 14 4.68 6.34 26.13
CA PRO A 14 4.43 7.74 25.80
C PRO A 14 5.17 8.11 24.51
N PRO A 15 4.67 9.11 23.75
CA PRO A 15 5.43 9.66 22.63
C PRO A 15 6.88 9.91 23.05
N GLN A 16 7.84 9.39 22.30
CA GLN A 16 9.25 9.60 22.61
C GLN A 16 9.60 11.04 22.26
N MET A 17 10.07 11.78 23.27
CA MET A 17 10.70 13.08 23.08
C MET A 17 12.14 12.86 22.60
N THR A 18 12.60 13.65 21.64
CA THR A 18 14.03 13.74 21.33
C THR A 18 14.77 14.41 22.48
N LEU A 19 16.10 14.29 22.48
CA LEU A 19 16.98 15.05 23.37
C LEU A 19 16.73 16.59 23.27
N PHE A 20 16.10 17.05 22.19
CA PHE A 20 15.80 18.45 21.89
C PHE A 20 14.33 18.83 22.10
N GLY A 21 13.51 17.92 22.63
CA GLY A 21 12.11 18.19 22.96
C GLY A 21 11.11 17.96 21.82
N ASP A 22 11.55 17.48 20.65
CA ASP A 22 10.63 17.12 19.56
C ASP A 22 9.88 15.84 19.89
N VAL A 23 8.57 15.82 19.65
CA VAL A 23 7.75 14.61 19.80
C VAL A 23 7.65 13.90 18.45
N PHE A 24 8.29 12.73 18.31
CA PHE A 24 8.01 11.86 17.17
C PHE A 24 6.68 11.15 17.41
N ASP A 25 5.65 11.55 16.66
CA ASP A 25 4.35 10.89 16.70
C ASP A 25 4.26 9.81 15.62
N ASP A 26 4.68 8.60 15.96
CA ASP A 26 4.49 7.39 15.13
C ASP A 26 3.00 7.00 14.97
N ARG A 27 2.07 7.73 15.61
CA ARG A 27 0.64 7.46 15.52
C ARG A 27 -0.05 8.24 14.41
N ARG A 28 0.61 9.22 13.77
CA ARG A 28 0.09 9.92 12.59
C ARG A 28 0.58 9.25 11.33
N ILE A 29 -0.33 8.59 10.61
CA ILE A 29 0.00 7.73 9.48
C ILE A 29 -0.63 8.29 8.19
N ASN A 30 0.21 8.52 7.19
CA ASN A 30 -0.22 8.76 5.83
C ASN A 30 -0.40 7.41 5.12
N VAL A 31 -1.48 7.29 4.37
CA VAL A 31 -1.81 6.11 3.55
C VAL A 31 -1.92 6.54 2.10
N TYR A 32 -1.01 6.09 1.26
CA TYR A 32 -1.02 6.34 -0.19
C TYR A 32 -1.66 5.15 -0.90
N HIS A 33 -2.58 5.43 -1.80
CA HIS A 33 -3.44 4.45 -2.45
C HIS A 33 -3.30 4.51 -3.97
N ASP A 34 -3.15 3.34 -4.57
CA ASP A 34 -3.24 3.12 -6.01
C ASP A 34 -3.97 1.81 -6.33
N GLU A 35 -4.49 1.70 -7.56
CA GLU A 35 -5.27 0.56 -8.02
C GLU A 35 -4.81 0.04 -9.39
N SER A 36 -4.93 -1.27 -9.60
CA SER A 36 -4.63 -1.89 -10.89
C SER A 36 -5.47 -3.12 -11.12
N GLU A 37 -5.67 -3.50 -12.39
CA GLU A 37 -6.45 -4.68 -12.74
C GLU A 37 -5.64 -5.72 -13.54
N ILE A 38 -5.98 -6.99 -13.34
CA ILE A 38 -5.59 -8.11 -14.20
C ILE A 38 -6.87 -8.71 -14.80
N LYS A 39 -7.35 -8.10 -15.88
CA LYS A 39 -8.66 -8.40 -16.49
C LYS A 39 -8.83 -9.87 -16.85
N LYS A 40 -7.79 -10.52 -17.41
CA LYS A 40 -7.83 -11.95 -17.78
C LYS A 40 -8.13 -12.86 -16.59
N LYS A 41 -7.56 -12.53 -15.42
CA LYS A 41 -7.78 -13.26 -14.16
C LYS A 41 -9.00 -12.75 -13.37
N GLY A 42 -9.55 -11.59 -13.74
CA GLY A 42 -10.62 -10.94 -12.98
C GLY A 42 -10.15 -10.42 -11.61
N TYR A 43 -8.87 -10.03 -11.51
CA TYR A 43 -8.33 -9.49 -10.26
C TYR A 43 -8.35 -7.97 -10.27
N LEU A 44 -8.88 -7.39 -9.21
CA LEU A 44 -8.64 -6.00 -8.84
C LEU A 44 -7.56 -5.99 -7.76
N LEU A 45 -6.50 -5.23 -7.95
CA LEU A 45 -5.41 -5.07 -7.02
C LEU A 45 -5.52 -3.69 -6.39
N ILE A 46 -5.52 -3.62 -5.07
CA ILE A 46 -5.50 -2.38 -4.30
C ILE A 46 -4.15 -2.33 -3.59
N GLY A 47 -3.32 -1.35 -3.94
CA GLY A 47 -2.01 -1.12 -3.34
C GLY A 47 -2.07 0.01 -2.33
N LEU A 48 -1.44 -0.20 -1.17
CA LEU A 48 -1.42 0.77 -0.09
C LEU A 48 -0.01 0.90 0.48
N VAL A 49 0.48 2.13 0.58
CA VAL A 49 1.70 2.46 1.29
C VAL A 49 1.36 3.22 2.57
N TYR A 50 1.82 2.72 3.73
CA TYR A 50 1.65 3.34 5.03
C TYR A 50 2.98 3.92 5.50
N MET A 51 2.95 5.13 6.02
CA MET A 51 4.15 5.82 6.48
C MET A 51 3.82 6.78 7.63
N PRO A 52 4.60 6.79 8.73
CA PRO A 52 4.49 7.83 9.74
C PRO A 52 4.77 9.20 9.13
N GLN A 53 3.91 10.19 9.41
CA GLN A 53 3.96 11.52 8.80
C GLN A 53 5.33 12.20 8.95
N HIS A 54 5.98 12.06 10.11
CA HIS A 54 7.29 12.66 10.37
C HIS A 54 8.44 12.02 9.56
N LYS A 55 8.21 10.90 8.85
CA LYS A 55 9.18 10.27 7.95
C LYS A 55 9.06 10.77 6.50
N LEU A 56 8.06 11.59 6.18
CA LEU A 56 7.78 12.05 4.81
C LEU A 56 9.01 12.69 4.15
N ASN A 57 9.65 13.65 4.82
CA ASN A 57 10.81 14.35 4.27
C ASN A 57 11.99 13.40 3.99
N TYR A 58 12.26 12.47 4.91
CA TYR A 58 13.33 11.48 4.72
C TYR A 58 13.07 10.60 3.47
N VAL A 59 11.84 10.12 3.30
CA VAL A 59 11.48 9.28 2.14
C VAL A 59 11.57 10.10 0.86
N TYR A 60 10.98 11.29 0.84
CA TYR A 60 11.04 12.21 -0.30
C TYR A 60 12.48 12.53 -0.70
N GLU A 61 13.33 12.97 0.22
CA GLU A 61 14.74 13.25 -0.07
C GLU A 61 15.49 12.02 -0.61
N THR A 62 15.16 10.83 -0.12
CA THR A 62 15.79 9.60 -0.61
C THR A 62 15.40 9.29 -2.05
N LEU A 63 14.11 9.47 -2.40
CA LEU A 63 13.62 9.29 -3.76
C LEU A 63 14.13 10.39 -4.71
N HIS A 64 14.17 11.64 -4.22
CA HIS A 64 14.66 12.80 -4.98
C HIS A 64 16.15 12.70 -5.31
N LYS A 65 16.99 12.24 -4.38
CA LYS A 65 18.42 11.97 -4.65
C LYS A 65 18.64 11.03 -5.82
N VAL A 66 17.74 10.05 -6.01
CA VAL A 66 17.79 9.15 -7.17
C VAL A 66 17.42 9.89 -8.46
N ARG A 67 16.44 10.82 -8.41
CA ARG A 67 16.12 11.67 -9.56
C ARG A 67 17.31 12.55 -9.95
N ASP A 68 17.95 13.17 -8.97
CA ASP A 68 19.11 14.05 -9.17
C ASP A 68 20.26 13.27 -9.84
N LYS A 69 20.53 12.05 -9.37
CA LYS A 69 21.55 11.16 -9.93
C LYS A 69 21.35 10.86 -11.43
N TYR A 70 20.11 10.73 -11.89
CA TYR A 70 19.80 10.43 -13.29
C TYR A 70 19.27 11.62 -14.08
N GLU A 71 19.24 12.81 -13.48
CA GLU A 71 18.66 14.04 -14.04
C GLU A 71 17.25 13.82 -14.61
N TYR A 72 16.43 13.02 -13.93
CA TYR A 72 15.10 12.63 -14.39
C TYR A 72 13.99 13.06 -13.43
N TYR A 73 13.28 14.11 -13.82
CA TYR A 73 12.20 14.72 -13.04
C TYR A 73 10.80 14.49 -13.63
N GLY A 74 10.68 13.57 -14.59
CA GLY A 74 9.39 13.16 -15.15
C GLY A 74 8.63 12.21 -14.24
N GLU A 75 7.35 12.03 -14.52
CA GLU A 75 6.49 11.06 -13.82
C GLU A 75 7.01 9.62 -14.00
N ILE A 76 7.19 8.94 -12.88
CA ILE A 76 7.45 7.51 -12.80
C ILE A 76 6.10 6.81 -12.68
N HIS A 77 5.68 6.17 -13.77
CA HIS A 77 4.47 5.35 -13.78
C HIS A 77 4.79 3.99 -14.40
N PHE A 78 4.53 2.92 -13.66
CA PHE A 78 4.81 1.53 -14.00
C PHE A 78 4.30 1.15 -15.40
N ARG A 79 3.08 1.59 -15.76
CA ARG A 79 2.53 1.31 -17.09
C ARG A 79 3.42 1.85 -18.21
N LYS A 80 4.06 3.01 -17.99
CA LYS A 80 4.91 3.72 -18.95
C LYS A 80 6.36 3.19 -19.00
N LEU A 81 6.76 2.22 -18.18
CA LEU A 81 8.11 1.63 -18.19
C LEU A 81 8.28 0.65 -19.35
N ASN A 82 8.81 1.13 -20.47
CA ASN A 82 8.96 0.34 -21.71
C ASN A 82 10.40 0.19 -22.17
N GLY A 83 11.32 0.97 -21.59
CA GLY A 83 12.74 0.93 -21.90
C GLY A 83 13.46 -0.31 -21.38
N LYS A 84 14.75 -0.40 -21.73
CA LYS A 84 15.66 -1.44 -21.22
C LYS A 84 16.48 -0.83 -20.07
N PRO A 85 16.68 -1.54 -18.93
CA PRO A 85 17.43 -1.03 -17.77
C PRO A 85 18.80 -0.43 -18.12
N ASN A 86 19.54 -1.15 -18.98
CA ASN A 86 20.92 -0.81 -19.33
C ASN A 86 21.04 0.19 -20.48
N HIS A 87 19.93 0.65 -21.06
CA HIS A 87 20.00 1.60 -22.17
C HIS A 87 20.31 3.02 -21.65
N PRO A 88 21.28 3.75 -22.22
CA PRO A 88 21.67 5.08 -21.73
C PRO A 88 20.50 6.05 -21.60
N LYS A 89 19.58 6.05 -22.58
CA LYS A 89 18.40 6.94 -22.63
C LYS A 89 17.21 6.50 -21.76
N SER A 90 17.30 5.37 -21.05
CA SER A 90 16.20 4.84 -20.23
C SER A 90 16.25 5.37 -18.79
N LEU A 91 16.33 6.69 -18.64
CA LEU A 91 16.51 7.36 -17.34
C LEU A 91 15.33 7.06 -16.39
N LYS A 92 14.09 7.10 -16.90
CA LYS A 92 12.88 6.75 -16.15
C LYS A 92 12.94 5.34 -15.57
N GLU A 93 13.36 4.37 -16.38
CA GLU A 93 13.50 2.98 -15.96
C GLU A 93 14.59 2.81 -14.89
N LYS A 94 15.71 3.52 -15.03
CA LYS A 94 16.79 3.53 -14.03
C LYS A 94 16.33 4.10 -12.69
N VAL A 95 15.59 5.22 -12.70
CA VAL A 95 14.97 5.78 -11.49
C VAL A 95 14.03 4.78 -10.84
N ALA A 96 13.13 4.15 -11.61
CA ALA A 96 12.17 3.18 -11.08
C ALA A 96 12.86 1.95 -10.43
N ILE A 97 13.91 1.44 -11.06
CA ILE A 97 14.73 0.33 -10.54
C ILE A 97 15.41 0.75 -9.23
N GLU A 98 16.07 1.91 -9.21
CA GLU A 98 16.81 2.35 -8.04
C GLU A 98 15.89 2.78 -6.88
N TRP A 99 14.68 3.29 -7.16
CA TRP A 99 13.65 3.47 -6.13
C TRP A 99 13.26 2.14 -5.46
N MET A 100 13.08 1.08 -6.25
CA MET A 100 12.80 -0.26 -5.71
C MET A 100 14.00 -0.82 -4.92
N ASP A 101 15.23 -0.52 -5.34
CA ASP A 101 16.44 -0.87 -4.57
C ASP A 101 16.52 -0.10 -3.25
N LYS A 102 16.22 1.20 -3.25
CA LYS A 102 16.12 2.01 -2.01
C LYS A 102 15.04 1.47 -1.09
N TYR A 103 13.91 1.02 -1.62
CA TYR A 103 12.87 0.36 -0.83
C TYR A 103 13.38 -0.90 -0.14
N LEU A 104 14.00 -1.80 -0.92
CA LEU A 104 14.60 -3.04 -0.42
C LEU A 104 15.67 -2.81 0.64
N ASP A 105 16.50 -1.79 0.47
CA ASP A 105 17.64 -1.53 1.33
C ASP A 105 17.24 -0.82 2.63
N THR A 106 16.53 0.32 2.52
CA THR A 106 16.31 1.21 3.67
C THR A 106 14.88 1.70 3.84
N LEU A 107 14.13 2.02 2.77
CA LEU A 107 12.83 2.67 2.93
C LEU A 107 11.77 1.76 3.58
N HIS A 108 11.84 0.44 3.38
CA HIS A 108 10.89 -0.52 3.98
C HIS A 108 10.80 -0.45 5.52
N ARG A 109 11.83 0.13 6.17
CA ARG A 109 11.83 0.36 7.62
C ARG A 109 10.79 1.43 8.01
N ASN A 110 10.65 2.46 7.19
CA ASN A 110 9.75 3.61 7.41
C ASN A 110 8.45 3.54 6.60
N VAL A 111 8.45 2.76 5.52
CA VAL A 111 7.37 2.65 4.54
C VAL A 111 6.89 1.20 4.54
N LYS A 112 5.62 0.98 4.88
CA LYS A 112 5.00 -0.35 4.86
C LYS A 112 4.13 -0.46 3.63
N PHE A 113 4.20 -1.58 2.91
CA PHE A 113 3.38 -1.83 1.74
C PHE A 113 2.40 -2.96 2.02
N SER A 114 1.13 -2.76 1.67
CA SER A 114 0.19 -3.87 1.57
C SER A 114 -0.55 -3.86 0.27
N ALA A 115 -0.92 -5.04 -0.22
CA ALA A 115 -1.87 -5.13 -1.31
C ALA A 115 -2.96 -6.17 -1.06
N LEU A 116 -4.17 -5.85 -1.54
CA LEU A 116 -5.30 -6.74 -1.58
C LEU A 116 -5.62 -7.10 -3.03
N ILE A 117 -5.61 -8.39 -3.34
CA ILE A 117 -6.02 -8.96 -4.61
C ILE A 117 -7.49 -9.40 -4.44
N VAL A 118 -8.40 -8.63 -5.01
CA VAL A 118 -9.83 -8.95 -5.05
C VAL A 118 -10.09 -9.89 -6.22
N ASP A 119 -10.39 -11.16 -5.91
CA ASP A 119 -10.72 -12.19 -6.91
C ASP A 119 -12.20 -12.10 -7.28
N GLN A 120 -12.51 -11.36 -8.34
CA GLN A 120 -13.90 -11.15 -8.79
C GLN A 120 -14.48 -12.37 -9.52
N LYS A 121 -13.64 -13.37 -9.83
CA LYS A 121 -14.07 -14.62 -10.45
C LYS A 121 -14.30 -15.75 -9.45
N SER A 122 -13.91 -15.56 -8.18
CA SER A 122 -14.25 -16.51 -7.12
C SER A 122 -15.78 -16.73 -7.07
N PRO A 123 -16.26 -17.98 -6.92
CA PRO A 123 -17.69 -18.26 -6.75
C PRO A 123 -18.27 -17.59 -5.50
N SER A 124 -17.44 -17.32 -4.50
CA SER A 124 -17.83 -16.60 -3.28
C SER A 124 -17.82 -15.08 -3.44
N PHE A 125 -17.44 -14.55 -4.61
CA PHE A 125 -17.55 -13.14 -4.91
C PHE A 125 -19.00 -12.76 -5.22
N MET A 126 -19.69 -12.19 -4.23
CA MET A 126 -21.10 -11.79 -4.36
C MET A 126 -21.28 -10.51 -5.20
N ARG A 127 -21.03 -10.59 -6.52
CA ARG A 127 -21.14 -9.47 -7.47
C ARG A 127 -22.51 -8.80 -7.43
N GLY A 128 -23.59 -9.57 -7.24
CA GLY A 128 -24.97 -9.07 -7.16
C GLY A 128 -25.21 -8.06 -6.03
N ASN A 129 -24.35 -8.01 -5.02
CA ASN A 129 -24.44 -7.03 -3.93
C ASN A 129 -23.93 -5.63 -4.33
N PHE A 130 -23.37 -5.47 -5.54
CA PHE A 130 -22.77 -4.22 -6.01
C PHE A 130 -23.49 -3.73 -7.26
N LYS A 131 -24.28 -2.66 -7.10
CA LYS A 131 -24.96 -2.00 -8.23
C LYS A 131 -23.99 -1.45 -9.28
N GLU A 132 -22.85 -0.96 -8.82
CA GLU A 132 -21.89 -0.23 -9.64
C GLU A 132 -20.48 -0.77 -9.40
N ASN A 133 -19.59 -0.58 -10.37
CA ASN A 133 -18.20 -0.99 -10.23
C ASN A 133 -17.51 -0.21 -9.11
N PHE A 134 -17.70 1.11 -9.00
CA PHE A 134 -17.07 1.94 -7.96
C PHE A 134 -17.44 1.47 -6.54
N HIS A 135 -18.61 0.86 -6.32
CA HIS A 135 -18.96 0.26 -5.03
C HIS A 135 -18.02 -0.89 -4.62
N ILE A 136 -17.51 -1.66 -5.60
CA ILE A 136 -16.49 -2.70 -5.36
C ILE A 136 -15.20 -2.02 -4.90
N TYR A 137 -14.66 -1.08 -5.69
CA TYR A 137 -13.40 -0.40 -5.35
C TYR A 137 -13.48 0.25 -3.97
N ASN A 138 -14.53 1.02 -3.68
CA ASN A 138 -14.68 1.73 -2.41
C ASN A 138 -14.70 0.75 -1.22
N ARG A 139 -15.49 -0.33 -1.33
CA ARG A 139 -15.59 -1.35 -0.27
C ARG A 139 -14.26 -2.04 -0.01
N PHE A 140 -13.62 -2.52 -1.08
CA PHE A 140 -12.39 -3.29 -0.93
C PHE A 140 -11.20 -2.41 -0.57
N THR A 141 -11.21 -1.12 -0.93
CA THR A 141 -10.21 -0.15 -0.48
C THR A 141 -10.32 0.06 1.02
N ALA A 142 -11.53 0.28 1.54
CA ALA A 142 -11.74 0.37 2.98
C ALA A 142 -11.30 -0.91 3.72
N LEU A 143 -11.59 -2.08 3.15
CA LEU A 143 -11.14 -3.37 3.70
C LEU A 143 -9.61 -3.50 3.69
N ALA A 144 -8.95 -3.12 2.60
CA ALA A 144 -7.49 -3.16 2.46
C ALA A 144 -6.81 -2.23 3.47
N ILE A 145 -7.34 -1.00 3.66
CA ILE A 145 -6.86 -0.04 4.66
C ILE A 145 -6.98 -0.64 6.06
N LYS A 146 -8.15 -1.18 6.40
CA LYS A 146 -8.38 -1.84 7.69
C LYS A 146 -7.40 -3.00 7.92
N ALA A 147 -7.20 -3.85 6.92
CA ALA A 147 -6.31 -5.00 7.01
C ALA A 147 -4.85 -4.59 7.23
N GLY A 148 -4.36 -3.57 6.50
CA GLY A 148 -3.01 -3.04 6.71
C GLY A 148 -2.83 -2.37 8.06
N ILE A 149 -3.83 -1.63 8.56
CA ILE A 149 -3.81 -1.06 9.92
C ILE A 149 -3.69 -2.15 10.97
N LYS A 150 -4.52 -3.19 10.88
CA LYS A 150 -4.46 -4.34 11.80
C LYS A 150 -3.08 -4.99 11.75
N LYS A 151 -2.50 -5.15 10.57
CA LYS A 151 -1.19 -5.78 10.39
C LYS A 151 -0.05 -4.95 10.98
N PHE A 152 0.02 -3.67 10.66
CA PHE A 152 1.19 -2.84 10.95
C PHE A 152 1.06 -2.03 12.24
N TYR A 153 -0.15 -1.77 12.72
CA TYR A 153 -0.42 -0.81 13.80
C TYR A 153 -1.32 -1.37 14.93
N SER A 154 -1.54 -2.69 15.00
CA SER A 154 -2.35 -3.33 16.07
C SER A 154 -1.81 -3.11 17.49
N ASN A 155 -0.52 -2.81 17.64
CA ASN A 155 0.10 -2.53 18.93
C ASN A 155 -0.14 -1.09 19.43
N TYR A 156 -0.72 -0.22 18.60
CA TYR A 156 -1.06 1.13 19.01
C TYR A 156 -2.48 1.17 19.60
N PRO A 157 -2.71 1.95 20.67
CA PRO A 157 -4.06 2.13 21.21
C PRO A 157 -4.95 2.98 20.30
N GLU A 158 -4.34 3.98 19.65
CA GLU A 158 -4.98 4.97 18.78
C GLU A 158 -3.97 5.43 17.71
N ILE A 159 -4.47 5.68 16.51
CA ILE A 159 -3.75 6.29 15.38
C ILE A 159 -4.61 7.38 14.73
N THR A 160 -3.95 8.35 14.11
CA THR A 160 -4.56 9.37 13.24
C THR A 160 -4.17 9.06 11.81
N LEU A 161 -5.14 9.05 10.90
CA LEU A 161 -4.96 8.70 9.50
C LEU A 161 -5.20 9.89 8.58
N LYS A 162 -4.43 9.92 7.49
CA LYS A 162 -4.73 10.71 6.29
C LYS A 162 -4.52 9.85 5.06
N ILE A 163 -5.48 9.86 4.14
CA ILE A 163 -5.48 9.04 2.93
C ILE A 163 -5.15 9.93 1.74
N TYR A 164 -4.28 9.45 0.87
CA TYR A 164 -3.88 10.08 -0.38
C TYR A 164 -4.17 9.10 -1.51
N SER A 165 -4.93 9.53 -2.53
CA SER A 165 -5.25 8.71 -3.69
C SER A 165 -4.90 9.47 -4.96
N ASP A 166 -4.49 8.77 -6.03
CA ASP A 166 -4.30 9.43 -7.32
C ASP A 166 -5.63 10.02 -7.81
N SER A 167 -5.61 11.27 -8.27
CA SER A 167 -6.77 11.97 -8.81
C SER A 167 -7.23 11.41 -10.17
N LYS A 168 -6.33 10.75 -10.93
CA LYS A 168 -6.61 10.25 -12.28
C LYS A 168 -7.59 9.08 -12.33
N ASP A 169 -7.75 8.35 -11.22
CA ASP A 169 -8.55 7.13 -11.15
C ASP A 169 -9.97 7.35 -10.59
N ARG A 170 -10.38 8.61 -10.43
CA ARG A 170 -11.70 8.96 -9.89
C ARG A 170 -12.64 9.47 -10.97
N LYS A 171 -13.88 8.99 -10.93
CA LYS A 171 -14.88 9.34 -11.95
C LYS A 171 -15.48 10.70 -11.64
N THR A 172 -15.20 11.68 -12.48
CA THR A 172 -15.91 12.96 -12.50
C THR A 172 -17.02 12.92 -13.55
N SER A 173 -18.16 13.54 -13.24
CA SER A 173 -19.23 13.82 -14.19
C SER A 173 -18.73 14.78 -15.27
N PRO A 174 -19.47 14.94 -16.38
CA PRO A 174 -19.18 15.98 -17.38
C PRO A 174 -19.16 17.41 -16.80
N THR A 175 -19.80 17.62 -15.64
CA THR A 175 -19.83 18.90 -14.90
C THR A 175 -18.72 19.04 -13.85
N GLY A 176 -17.83 18.03 -13.72
CA GLY A 176 -16.72 18.03 -12.77
C GLY A 176 -17.07 17.54 -11.36
N GLU A 177 -18.29 17.08 -11.12
CA GLU A 177 -18.70 16.50 -9.84
C GLU A 177 -18.19 15.06 -9.72
N LEU A 178 -17.65 14.66 -8.56
CA LEU A 178 -17.33 13.25 -8.31
C LEU A 178 -18.61 12.41 -8.38
N LEU A 179 -18.69 11.51 -9.37
CA LEU A 179 -19.79 10.55 -9.50
C LEU A 179 -19.67 9.43 -8.47
N ASP A 180 -18.45 9.18 -8.00
CA ASP A 180 -18.20 8.27 -6.88
C ASP A 180 -18.22 9.01 -5.54
N ASN A 181 -18.56 8.31 -4.47
CA ASN A 181 -18.53 8.82 -3.11
C ASN A 181 -17.29 8.38 -2.35
N PHE A 182 -16.16 8.18 -3.04
CA PHE A 182 -14.95 7.56 -2.48
C PHE A 182 -14.41 8.32 -1.26
N ASP A 183 -14.34 9.65 -1.37
CA ASP A 183 -13.91 10.62 -0.35
C ASP A 183 -14.71 10.52 0.96
N LYS A 184 -16.02 10.25 0.87
CA LYS A 184 -16.91 10.09 2.01
C LYS A 184 -16.97 8.64 2.50
N TYR A 185 -17.07 7.69 1.58
CA TYR A 185 -17.31 6.29 1.88
C TYR A 185 -16.12 5.65 2.58
N VAL A 186 -14.90 5.82 2.05
CA VAL A 186 -13.73 5.08 2.53
C VAL A 186 -13.39 5.48 3.98
N PRO A 187 -13.23 6.77 4.33
CA PRO A 187 -12.96 7.17 5.71
C PRO A 187 -14.07 6.73 6.67
N PHE A 188 -15.33 6.93 6.29
CA PHE A 188 -16.49 6.51 7.10
C PHE A 188 -16.45 5.01 7.37
N ARG A 189 -16.20 4.20 6.34
CA ARG A 189 -16.22 2.74 6.47
C ARG A 189 -15.06 2.23 7.33
N VAL A 190 -13.86 2.77 7.13
CA VAL A 190 -12.68 2.44 7.94
C VAL A 190 -12.91 2.79 9.41
N TRP A 191 -13.47 3.97 9.69
CA TRP A 191 -13.83 4.39 11.05
C TRP A 191 -14.88 3.45 11.68
N MET A 192 -16.00 3.22 10.98
CA MET A 192 -17.11 2.40 11.46
C MET A 192 -16.67 0.97 11.78
N ASP A 193 -15.93 0.34 10.85
CA ASP A 193 -15.45 -1.02 11.05
C ASP A 193 -14.47 -1.11 12.24
N SER A 194 -13.70 -0.05 12.54
CA SER A 194 -12.84 -0.02 13.72
C SER A 194 -13.62 0.01 15.04
N ILE A 195 -14.79 0.66 15.06
CA ILE A 195 -15.68 0.69 16.22
C ILE A 195 -16.34 -0.67 16.43
N LEU A 196 -16.88 -1.26 15.36
CA LEU A 196 -17.57 -2.55 15.42
C LEU A 196 -16.65 -3.68 15.92
N GLU A 197 -15.39 -3.71 15.49
CA GLU A 197 -14.41 -4.70 15.95
C GLU A 197 -14.11 -4.58 17.45
N LYS A 198 -14.01 -3.34 17.95
CA LYS A 198 -13.79 -3.07 19.38
C LYS A 198 -14.97 -3.53 20.22
N LEU A 199 -16.19 -3.26 19.77
CA LEU A 199 -17.41 -3.71 20.44
C LEU A 199 -17.47 -5.24 20.49
N ASN A 200 -17.07 -5.91 19.41
CA ASN A 200 -17.07 -7.36 19.33
C ASN A 200 -15.93 -8.05 20.11
N ARG A 201 -14.93 -7.31 20.61
CA ARG A 201 -13.73 -7.81 21.33
C ARG A 201 -12.97 -8.93 20.60
N ARG A 202 -13.19 -9.10 19.29
CA ARG A 202 -12.63 -10.22 18.51
C ARG A 202 -11.19 -9.95 18.08
N ILE A 203 -10.83 -8.69 17.87
CA ILE A 203 -9.58 -8.31 17.20
C ILE A 203 -8.99 -7.04 17.82
N ALA A 204 -7.67 -7.04 18.04
CA ALA A 204 -6.91 -5.84 18.40
C ALA A 204 -6.72 -4.95 17.16
N ILE A 205 -7.52 -3.89 17.04
CA ILE A 205 -7.33 -2.79 16.09
C ILE A 205 -7.24 -1.46 16.88
N PRO A 206 -6.31 -0.55 16.53
CA PRO A 206 -6.25 0.76 17.17
C PRO A 206 -7.57 1.52 17.03
N LYS A 207 -7.81 2.48 17.92
CA LYS A 207 -8.82 3.52 17.65
C LYS A 207 -8.34 4.32 16.45
N ILE A 208 -9.21 4.54 15.47
CA ILE A 208 -8.86 5.34 14.29
C ILE A 208 -9.48 6.73 14.46
N ARG A 209 -8.64 7.76 14.34
CA ARG A 209 -9.05 9.14 14.06
C ARG A 209 -8.59 9.52 12.67
N PHE A 210 -9.24 10.51 12.10
CA PHE A 210 -8.82 11.10 10.84
C PHE A 210 -8.37 12.54 11.06
N GLU A 211 -7.44 13.01 10.22
CA GLU A 211 -7.18 14.45 10.11
C GLU A 211 -8.40 15.21 9.59
N LYS A 212 -8.38 16.53 9.75
CA LYS A 212 -9.31 17.42 9.04
C LYS A 212 -9.05 17.21 7.55
N ASP A 213 -10.09 16.82 6.82
CA ASP A 213 -10.02 16.32 5.44
C ASP A 213 -9.31 14.95 5.35
N PRO A 214 -10.03 13.85 5.61
CA PRO A 214 -9.45 12.51 5.78
C PRO A 214 -8.83 11.95 4.50
N LEU A 215 -9.17 12.52 3.34
CA LEU A 215 -8.80 12.03 2.03
C LEU A 215 -8.45 13.20 1.12
N VAL A 216 -7.27 13.09 0.48
CA VAL A 216 -6.76 14.07 -0.48
C VAL A 216 -6.54 13.38 -1.81
N LEU A 217 -7.04 13.98 -2.88
CA LEU A 217 -6.71 13.57 -4.24
C LEU A 217 -5.41 14.27 -4.65
N VAL A 218 -4.44 13.48 -5.09
CA VAL A 218 -3.11 13.96 -5.48
C VAL A 218 -2.92 13.66 -6.96
N ASN A 219 -2.51 14.65 -7.73
CA ASN A 219 -2.06 14.40 -9.08
C ASN A 219 -0.63 13.84 -9.02
N SER A 220 -0.47 12.56 -9.33
CA SER A 220 0.83 11.87 -9.30
C SER A 220 1.91 12.51 -10.17
N SER A 221 1.57 13.37 -11.14
CA SER A 221 2.56 14.09 -11.94
C SER A 221 3.14 15.34 -11.27
N GLU A 222 2.55 15.78 -10.16
CA GLU A 222 3.05 16.92 -9.39
C GLU A 222 4.36 16.57 -8.69
N LYS A 223 5.29 17.53 -8.67
CA LYS A 223 6.57 17.43 -7.97
C LYS A 223 6.40 17.75 -6.49
N SER A 224 5.63 16.92 -5.80
CA SER A 224 5.39 17.03 -4.36
C SER A 224 5.80 15.73 -3.65
N PRO A 225 6.09 15.77 -2.34
CA PRO A 225 6.33 14.57 -1.56
C PRO A 225 5.20 13.55 -1.71
N ASP A 226 3.95 14.00 -1.67
CA ASP A 226 2.80 13.12 -1.83
C ASP A 226 2.71 12.52 -3.24
N GLY A 227 3.03 13.30 -4.28
CA GLY A 227 3.10 12.81 -5.66
C GLY A 227 4.15 11.71 -5.85
N GLU A 228 5.32 11.83 -5.22
CA GLU A 228 6.35 10.80 -5.26
C GLU A 228 5.93 9.52 -4.54
N LEU A 229 5.23 9.63 -3.41
CA LEU A 229 4.73 8.47 -2.68
C LEU A 229 3.59 7.76 -3.44
N ILE A 230 2.76 8.48 -4.18
CA ILE A 230 1.79 7.88 -5.11
C ILE A 230 2.52 7.11 -6.22
N GLN A 231 3.55 7.70 -6.84
CA GLN A 231 4.36 7.03 -7.87
C GLN A 231 5.07 5.78 -7.31
N LEU A 232 5.58 5.83 -6.07
CA LEU A 232 6.16 4.66 -5.39
C LEU A 232 5.10 3.57 -5.14
N THR A 233 3.87 3.97 -4.77
CA THR A 233 2.74 3.05 -4.59
C THR A 233 2.41 2.33 -5.91
N ASP A 234 2.32 3.05 -7.03
CA ASP A 234 2.12 2.49 -8.38
C ASP A 234 3.27 1.56 -8.80
N LEU A 235 4.52 1.90 -8.49
CA LEU A 235 5.65 1.01 -8.75
C LEU A 235 5.57 -0.30 -7.96
N LEU A 236 5.28 -0.25 -6.66
CA LEU A 236 5.15 -1.45 -5.83
C LEU A 236 3.97 -2.32 -6.30
N LEU A 237 2.82 -1.71 -6.56
CA LEU A 237 1.62 -2.39 -7.05
C LEU A 237 1.83 -2.98 -8.45
N GLY A 238 2.43 -2.23 -9.36
CA GLY A 238 2.78 -2.68 -10.70
C GLY A 238 3.80 -3.82 -10.70
N SER A 239 4.77 -3.77 -9.79
CA SER A 239 5.74 -4.86 -9.59
C SER A 239 5.04 -6.14 -9.09
N LEU A 240 4.09 -6.02 -8.16
CA LEU A 240 3.25 -7.15 -7.73
C LEU A 240 2.44 -7.71 -8.90
N LYS A 241 1.83 -6.86 -9.73
CA LYS A 241 1.13 -7.29 -10.94
C LYS A 241 2.04 -8.09 -11.87
N GLN A 242 3.30 -7.69 -12.01
CA GLN A 242 4.27 -8.44 -12.81
C GLN A 242 4.63 -9.80 -12.21
N VAL A 243 4.60 -9.95 -10.88
CA VAL A 243 4.74 -11.28 -10.22
C VAL A 243 3.61 -12.21 -10.66
N ILE A 244 2.38 -11.69 -10.75
CA ILE A 244 1.17 -12.47 -11.04
C ILE A 244 0.97 -12.74 -12.54
N GLU A 245 1.05 -11.69 -13.37
CA GLU A 245 0.88 -11.71 -14.82
C GLU A 245 2.05 -10.98 -15.50
N PRO A 246 3.19 -11.66 -15.68
CA PRO A 246 4.39 -11.04 -16.22
C PRO A 246 4.24 -10.65 -17.70
N SER A 247 4.61 -9.41 -18.02
CA SER A 247 4.92 -8.97 -19.38
C SER A 247 6.36 -9.31 -19.78
N LYS A 248 6.68 -9.34 -21.08
CA LYS A 248 8.05 -9.55 -21.59
C LYS A 248 8.94 -8.29 -21.56
N LYS A 249 8.48 -7.18 -20.96
CA LYS A 249 9.22 -5.91 -20.96
C LYS A 249 10.38 -6.00 -19.96
N PRO A 250 11.64 -5.77 -20.37
CA PRO A 250 12.82 -6.02 -19.52
C PRO A 250 12.78 -5.32 -18.16
N THR A 251 12.52 -4.02 -18.13
CA THR A 251 12.44 -3.27 -16.87
C THR A 251 11.33 -3.78 -15.96
N LYS A 252 10.14 -4.07 -16.52
CA LYS A 252 9.02 -4.60 -15.72
C LYS A 252 9.40 -5.96 -15.14
N LEU A 253 10.01 -6.85 -15.93
CA LEU A 253 10.52 -8.14 -15.44
C LEU A 253 11.50 -7.97 -14.29
N GLU A 254 12.44 -7.04 -14.38
CA GLU A 254 13.38 -6.75 -13.30
C GLU A 254 12.67 -6.30 -12.01
N LEU A 255 11.76 -5.34 -12.12
CA LEU A 255 10.94 -4.89 -10.99
C LEU A 255 10.10 -6.02 -10.39
N GLY A 256 9.51 -6.86 -11.23
CA GLY A 256 8.80 -8.06 -10.81
C GLY A 256 9.70 -9.05 -10.08
N LYS A 257 10.94 -9.26 -10.52
CA LYS A 257 11.91 -10.14 -9.85
C LYS A 257 12.28 -9.60 -8.47
N LYS A 258 12.48 -8.28 -8.35
CA LYS A 258 12.68 -7.62 -7.05
C LYS A 258 11.48 -7.83 -6.12
N MET A 259 10.25 -7.64 -6.62
CA MET A 259 9.04 -7.92 -5.83
C MET A 259 8.89 -9.40 -5.49
N PHE A 260 9.20 -10.32 -6.41
CA PHE A 260 9.23 -11.76 -6.10
C PHE A 260 10.18 -12.06 -4.94
N ASN A 261 11.37 -11.47 -4.95
CA ASN A 261 12.32 -11.62 -3.84
C ASN A 261 11.77 -11.01 -2.54
N ILE A 262 11.04 -9.89 -2.57
CA ILE A 262 10.37 -9.36 -1.36
C ILE A 262 9.41 -10.39 -0.74
N LEU A 263 8.68 -11.11 -1.59
CA LEU A 263 7.60 -12.00 -1.17
C LEU A 263 8.08 -13.40 -0.80
N TYR A 264 9.13 -13.88 -1.46
CA TYR A 264 9.58 -15.27 -1.41
C TYR A 264 11.06 -15.46 -1.06
N ALA A 265 11.85 -14.39 -0.87
CA ALA A 265 13.26 -14.56 -0.50
C ALA A 265 13.38 -15.30 0.82
N ASP A 266 14.31 -16.25 0.81
CA ASP A 266 14.69 -17.03 1.97
C ASP A 266 15.40 -16.15 3.01
N LYS A 267 15.31 -16.56 4.28
CA LYS A 267 16.00 -15.92 5.41
C LYS A 267 17.53 -15.82 5.19
N ASP A 268 18.08 -16.69 4.36
CA ASP A 268 19.51 -16.82 4.13
C ASP A 268 20.02 -15.90 2.99
N LEU A 269 19.12 -15.26 2.23
CA LEU A 269 19.48 -14.47 1.04
C LEU A 269 19.54 -12.96 1.26
N SER A 270 19.10 -12.45 2.43
CA SER A 270 19.14 -11.02 2.71
C SER A 270 19.30 -10.74 4.21
N PRO A 271 20.35 -10.04 4.65
CA PRO A 271 20.48 -9.61 6.06
C PRO A 271 19.26 -8.82 6.58
N ASN A 272 18.51 -8.20 5.67
CA ASN A 272 17.32 -7.39 5.99
C ASN A 272 15.99 -8.16 5.88
N TRP A 273 16.00 -9.47 5.56
CA TRP A 273 14.78 -10.26 5.25
C TRP A 273 13.69 -10.10 6.32
N LYS A 274 14.09 -10.10 7.60
CA LYS A 274 13.17 -10.03 8.74
C LYS A 274 12.40 -8.72 8.75
N TYR A 275 13.08 -7.62 8.45
CA TYR A 275 12.47 -6.29 8.39
C TYR A 275 11.54 -6.18 7.19
N ILE A 276 11.98 -6.64 6.01
CA ILE A 276 11.18 -6.63 4.79
C ILE A 276 9.88 -7.43 4.98
N LYS A 277 9.95 -8.64 5.55
CA LYS A 277 8.77 -9.49 5.80
C LYS A 277 7.75 -8.87 6.76
N THR A 278 8.19 -8.02 7.67
CA THR A 278 7.28 -7.27 8.56
C THR A 278 6.71 -6.00 7.92
N SER A 279 7.32 -5.53 6.84
CA SER A 279 6.91 -4.32 6.12
C SER A 279 6.01 -4.54 4.92
N VAL A 280 5.88 -5.80 4.47
CA VAL A 280 5.10 -6.15 3.28
C VAL A 280 4.03 -7.16 3.65
N GLN A 281 2.82 -6.94 3.14
CA GLN A 281 1.71 -7.85 3.40
C GLN A 281 0.78 -7.96 2.19
N LEU A 282 0.51 -9.19 1.76
CA LEU A 282 -0.40 -9.47 0.66
C LEU A 282 -1.56 -10.33 1.13
N TRP A 283 -2.71 -10.12 0.51
CA TRP A 283 -3.87 -10.98 0.66
C TRP A 283 -4.58 -11.13 -0.69
N ARG A 284 -5.14 -12.31 -0.95
CA ARG A 284 -6.18 -12.55 -1.95
C ARG A 284 -7.51 -12.80 -1.24
N PHE A 285 -8.58 -12.21 -1.75
CA PHE A 285 -9.92 -12.38 -1.21
C PHE A 285 -10.98 -12.17 -2.29
N PRO A 286 -12.10 -12.90 -2.28
CA PRO A 286 -12.31 -14.14 -1.56
C PRO A 286 -11.62 -15.32 -2.28
N ASP A 287 -11.26 -16.37 -1.55
CA ASP A 287 -11.06 -17.70 -2.15
C ASP A 287 -12.41 -18.37 -2.44
N GLU A 288 -12.42 -19.65 -2.81
CA GLU A 288 -13.64 -20.40 -3.13
C GLU A 288 -14.61 -20.48 -1.94
N ASP A 289 -14.12 -20.48 -0.71
CA ASP A 289 -14.88 -20.55 0.54
C ASP A 289 -15.24 -19.17 1.12
N GLY A 290 -14.93 -18.09 0.42
CA GLY A 290 -15.18 -16.73 0.90
C GLY A 290 -14.18 -16.24 1.94
N ARG A 291 -13.01 -16.88 2.06
CA ARG A 291 -11.97 -16.59 3.06
C ARG A 291 -10.80 -15.80 2.45
N PRO A 292 -10.05 -15.06 3.27
CA PRO A 292 -8.79 -14.47 2.84
C PRO A 292 -7.70 -15.54 2.77
N THR A 293 -6.87 -15.49 1.74
CA THR A 293 -5.73 -16.39 1.54
C THR A 293 -4.50 -15.59 1.12
N ASN A 294 -3.30 -16.15 1.30
CA ASN A 294 -2.07 -15.59 0.73
C ASN A 294 -1.66 -16.33 -0.55
N ASP A 295 -2.47 -17.28 -1.01
CA ASP A 295 -2.23 -18.00 -2.24
C ASP A 295 -2.73 -17.21 -3.45
N PHE A 296 -1.88 -17.08 -4.46
CA PHE A 296 -2.18 -16.46 -5.74
C PHE A 296 -1.19 -16.95 -6.81
N PRO A 297 -1.55 -16.91 -8.10
CA PRO A 297 -0.66 -17.37 -9.16
C PRO A 297 0.66 -16.58 -9.21
N VAL A 298 1.78 -17.31 -9.26
CA VAL A 298 3.14 -16.74 -9.35
C VAL A 298 3.67 -16.90 -10.77
N GLY A 299 3.17 -16.09 -11.69
CA GLY A 299 3.47 -16.21 -13.12
C GLY A 299 4.93 -15.93 -13.48
N ILE A 300 5.64 -15.12 -12.68
CA ILE A 300 7.01 -14.68 -12.96
C ILE A 300 8.07 -15.80 -12.93
N LEU A 301 7.77 -16.94 -12.30
CA LEU A 301 8.68 -18.10 -12.25
C LEU A 301 9.13 -18.59 -13.65
N LYS A 302 8.34 -18.30 -14.70
CA LYS A 302 8.65 -18.63 -16.10
C LYS A 302 9.83 -17.84 -16.69
N TYR A 303 10.40 -16.90 -15.93
CA TYR A 303 11.46 -15.98 -16.36
C TYR A 303 12.69 -16.01 -15.44
N PHE A 304 12.76 -17.00 -14.55
CA PHE A 304 13.98 -17.45 -13.87
C PHE A 304 14.58 -18.60 -14.66
#